data_AF-A0A9J6G3D0-F1
#
_entry.id   AF-A0A9J6G3D0-F1
#
_cell.length_a   1.000
_cell.length_b   1.000
_cell.length_c   1.000
_cell.angle_alpha   90.00
_cell.angle_beta   90.00
_cell.angle_gamma   90.00
#
_symmetry.space_group_name_H-M   'P 1'
#
loop_
_entity.id
_entity.type
_entity.pdbx_description
1 polymer ?
#
loop_
_entity_poly.entity_id
_entity_poly.type
_entity_poly.pdbx_seq_one_letter_code
_entity_poly.pdbx_strand_id
1 'polypeptide(L)'
;MPAAFANNYSSTRVLLGATEIRCDVPSSFVKKSEVYSHYKSAHTFTGLVGVAPSDVLTYVSELFTGSTSGRECVIRSGFLKQNFDPGDSVMADKGLRIEDLLVKKGVLLNIPPFLKDGKFTERKAQKTQEIAALRIHVEQRIQRITTYHIFDRSIPISLAPLANQIWGLCAMLSNLQPPLLKDEN
;
A
#
# COMPACT_ATOMS: atom_id res chain seq x y z
N MET A 1 -16.70 -11.64 -0.19
CA MET A 1 -15.53 -11.41 -1.07
C MET A 1 -16.07 -11.22 -2.49
N PRO A 2 -15.61 -10.21 -3.27
CA PRO A 2 -16.11 -10.00 -4.63
C PRO A 2 -15.76 -11.14 -5.59
N ALA A 3 -16.62 -11.37 -6.59
CA ALA A 3 -16.46 -12.44 -7.58
C ALA A 3 -15.10 -12.39 -8.32
N ALA A 4 -14.61 -11.17 -8.58
CA ALA A 4 -13.30 -10.95 -9.21
C ALA A 4 -12.12 -11.58 -8.44
N PHE A 5 -12.23 -11.71 -7.11
CA PHE A 5 -11.22 -12.39 -6.29
C PHE A 5 -11.54 -13.88 -6.12
N ALA A 6 -12.82 -14.25 -6.00
CA ALA A 6 -13.24 -15.60 -5.65
C ALA A 6 -12.73 -16.69 -6.62
N ASN A 7 -12.56 -16.38 -7.91
CA ASN A 7 -12.18 -17.37 -8.91
C ASN A 7 -10.67 -17.69 -8.90
N ASN A 8 -9.82 -16.66 -8.97
CA ASN A 8 -8.37 -16.84 -9.18
C ASN A 8 -7.51 -16.44 -7.97
N TYR A 9 -8.11 -15.76 -6.99
CA TYR A 9 -7.39 -15.09 -5.90
C TYR A 9 -8.14 -15.22 -4.55
N SER A 10 -8.87 -16.33 -4.35
CA SER A 10 -9.73 -16.56 -3.18
C SER A 10 -8.98 -16.61 -1.85
N SER A 11 -7.68 -16.91 -1.87
CA SER A 11 -6.82 -16.85 -0.69
C SER A 11 -6.30 -15.45 -0.37
N THR A 12 -6.64 -14.42 -1.17
CA THR A 12 -6.14 -13.06 -0.94
C THR A 12 -6.73 -12.50 0.33
N ARG A 13 -5.89 -12.28 1.33
CA ARG A 13 -6.29 -11.70 2.61
C ARG A 13 -6.14 -10.18 2.62
N VAL A 14 -5.07 -9.67 2.02
CA VAL A 14 -4.75 -8.24 2.00
C VAL A 14 -4.18 -7.84 0.65
N LEU A 15 -4.73 -6.76 0.08
CA LEU A 15 -4.10 -5.95 -0.95
C LEU A 15 -3.27 -4.85 -0.27
N LEU A 16 -1.95 -4.93 -0.38
CA LEU A 16 -0.99 -4.03 0.25
C LEU A 16 -0.48 -3.00 -0.76
N GLY A 17 -0.70 -1.72 -0.46
CA GLY A 17 -0.20 -0.59 -1.22
C GLY A 17 0.68 0.31 -0.36
N ALA A 18 1.62 1.00 -1.01
CA ALA A 18 2.39 2.08 -0.40
C ALA A 18 1.97 3.41 -1.02
N THR A 19 1.94 4.46 -0.23
CA THR A 19 1.70 5.82 -0.69
C THR A 19 2.69 6.80 -0.06
N GLU A 20 2.91 7.91 -0.73
CA GLU A 20 3.79 8.98 -0.26
C GLU A 20 3.01 10.29 -0.13
N ILE A 21 3.11 10.91 1.03
CA ILE A 21 2.48 12.19 1.37
C ILE A 21 3.57 13.25 1.40
N ARG A 22 3.39 14.36 0.69
CA ARG A 22 4.40 15.42 0.66
C ARG A 22 4.52 16.11 2.02
N CYS A 23 5.74 16.52 2.35
CA CYS A 23 6.02 17.38 3.49
C CYS A 23 6.91 18.54 3.09
N ASP A 24 6.88 19.59 3.90
CA ASP A 24 7.79 20.72 3.75
C ASP A 24 9.24 20.28 3.98
N VAL A 25 10.18 21.09 3.49
CA VAL A 25 11.60 20.78 3.63
C VAL A 25 12.05 21.11 5.06
N PRO A 26 12.59 20.14 5.83
CA PRO A 26 13.16 20.42 7.13
C PRO A 26 14.38 21.34 7.01
N SER A 27 14.60 22.20 8.01
CA SER A 27 15.80 23.05 8.08
C SER A 27 17.09 22.24 8.32
N SER A 28 16.99 21.10 9.00
CA SER A 28 18.11 20.19 9.23
C SER A 28 18.45 19.43 7.95
N PHE A 29 19.71 19.50 7.51
CA PHE A 29 20.22 18.75 6.36
C PHE A 29 20.03 17.23 6.50
N VAL A 30 20.22 16.70 7.71
CA VAL A 30 20.02 15.27 8.00
C VAL A 30 18.56 14.89 7.74
N LYS A 31 17.62 15.59 8.39
CA LYS A 31 16.18 15.33 8.23
C LYS A 31 15.73 15.54 6.79
N LYS A 32 16.28 16.54 6.10
CA LYS A 32 16.02 16.80 4.69
C LYS A 32 16.37 15.60 3.82
N SER A 33 17.55 15.01 4.04
CA SER A 33 17.98 13.81 3.32
C SER A 33 17.10 12.59 3.66
N GLU A 34 16.67 12.47 4.92
CA GLU A 34 15.83 11.35 5.35
C GLU A 34 14.44 11.38 4.71
N VAL A 35 13.81 12.55 4.65
CA VAL A 35 12.46 12.68 4.07
C VAL A 35 12.49 12.76 2.54
N TYR A 36 13.65 12.83 1.89
CA TYR A 36 13.72 12.88 0.44
C TYR A 36 13.45 11.51 -0.18
N SER A 37 12.36 11.40 -0.96
CA SER A 37 12.07 10.26 -1.80
C SER A 37 12.68 10.44 -3.18
N HIS A 38 13.60 9.54 -3.53
CA HIS A 38 14.14 9.46 -4.89
C HIS A 38 13.09 9.04 -5.91
N TYR A 39 12.06 8.29 -5.48
CA TYR A 39 11.00 7.83 -6.38
C TYR A 39 10.07 8.97 -6.80
N LYS A 40 9.72 9.88 -5.87
CA LYS A 40 8.89 11.06 -6.15
C LYS A 40 9.68 12.31 -6.49
N SER A 41 11.01 12.28 -6.37
CA SER A 41 11.89 13.45 -6.45
C SER A 41 11.39 14.60 -5.58
N ALA A 42 10.93 14.26 -4.37
CA ALA A 42 10.25 15.19 -3.47
C ALA A 42 10.48 14.78 -2.00
N HIS A 43 10.22 15.71 -1.08
CA HIS A 43 10.25 15.43 0.36
C HIS A 43 8.89 14.86 0.77
N THR A 44 8.89 13.65 1.30
CA THR A 44 7.69 12.88 1.57
C THR A 44 7.80 12.08 2.86
N PHE A 45 6.64 11.67 3.34
CA PHE A 45 6.45 10.59 4.28
C PHE A 45 5.79 9.41 3.58
N THR A 46 6.25 8.19 3.84
CA THR A 46 5.78 6.96 3.20
C THR A 46 4.88 6.18 4.16
N GLY A 47 3.66 5.85 3.74
CA GLY A 47 2.72 5.03 4.51
C GLY A 47 2.34 3.75 3.76
N LEU A 48 2.03 2.68 4.50
CA LEU A 48 1.45 1.45 3.97
C LEU A 48 -0.04 1.39 4.29
N VAL A 49 -0.80 0.89 3.32
CA VAL A 49 -2.25 0.70 3.39
C VAL A 49 -2.55 -0.73 2.97
N GLY A 50 -3.25 -1.47 3.83
CA GLY A 50 -3.74 -2.82 3.54
C GLY A 50 -5.26 -2.85 3.51
N VAL A 51 -5.81 -3.44 2.45
CA VAL A 51 -7.24 -3.49 2.19
C VAL A 51 -7.66 -4.94 1.97
N ALA A 52 -8.74 -5.38 2.60
CA ALA A 52 -9.31 -6.69 2.28
C ALA A 52 -9.93 -6.68 0.87
N PRO A 53 -10.11 -7.83 0.22
CA PRO A 53 -10.87 -7.90 -1.04
C PRO A 53 -12.28 -7.30 -0.97
N SER A 54 -12.89 -7.25 0.23
CA SER A 54 -14.16 -6.58 0.49
C SER A 54 -14.06 -5.05 0.57
N ASP A 55 -12.93 -4.47 0.16
CA ASP A 55 -12.65 -3.03 0.17
C ASP A 55 -12.57 -2.37 1.56
N VAL A 56 -12.52 -3.17 2.63
CA VAL A 56 -12.35 -2.68 4.00
C VAL A 56 -10.87 -2.42 4.27
N LEU A 57 -10.50 -1.24 4.76
CA LEU A 57 -9.15 -1.01 5.29
C LEU A 57 -8.94 -1.91 6.51
N THR A 58 -8.01 -2.86 6.39
CA THR A 58 -7.64 -3.80 7.45
C THR A 58 -6.32 -3.45 8.11
N TYR A 59 -5.51 -2.61 7.46
CA TYR A 59 -4.20 -2.25 7.95
C TYR A 59 -3.80 -0.85 7.49
N VAL A 60 -3.19 -0.10 8.40
CA VAL A 60 -2.51 1.17 8.11
C VAL A 60 -1.26 1.24 8.97
N SER A 61 -0.11 1.57 8.36
CA SER A 61 1.13 1.76 9.13
C SER A 61 1.25 3.19 9.65
N GLU A 62 2.15 3.39 10.61
CA GLU A 62 2.78 4.69 10.80
C GLU A 62 3.49 5.16 9.51
N LEU A 63 3.74 6.46 9.44
CA LEU A 63 4.52 7.08 8.38
C LEU A 63 6.02 6.90 8.63
N PHE A 64 6.73 6.55 7.55
CA PHE A 64 8.17 6.49 7.49
C PHE A 64 8.71 7.68 6.70
N THR A 65 10.01 7.91 6.75
CA THR A 65 10.65 8.97 5.96
C THR A 65 10.69 8.57 4.48
N GLY A 66 10.65 9.55 3.56
CA GLY A 66 10.61 9.32 2.11
C GLY A 66 11.79 8.49 1.55
N SER A 67 12.93 8.45 2.23
CA SER A 67 14.06 7.59 1.85
C SER A 67 13.87 6.11 2.21
N THR A 68 12.86 5.77 3.04
CA THR A 68 12.62 4.41 3.51
C THR A 68 12.02 3.55 2.40
N SER A 69 12.68 2.43 2.06
CA SER A 69 12.17 1.50 1.05
C SER A 69 10.85 0.84 1.49
N GLY A 70 9.98 0.51 0.54
CA GLY A 70 8.71 -0.16 0.85
C GLY A 70 8.87 -1.50 1.60
N ARG A 71 9.95 -2.24 1.32
CA ARG A 71 10.30 -3.46 2.07
C ARG A 71 10.62 -3.14 3.53
N GLU A 72 11.40 -2.10 3.78
CA GLU A 72 11.76 -1.69 5.13
C GLU A 72 10.53 -1.18 5.90
N CYS A 73 9.63 -0.46 5.23
CA CYS A 73 8.33 -0.10 5.80
C CYS A 73 7.56 -1.35 6.25
N VAL A 74 7.53 -2.43 5.47
CA VAL A 74 6.83 -3.68 5.84
C VAL A 74 7.45 -4.33 7.09
N ILE A 75 8.78 -4.35 7.18
CA ILE A 75 9.50 -4.92 8.32
C ILE A 75 9.22 -4.13 9.60
N ARG A 76 9.32 -2.80 9.52
CA ARG A 76 9.21 -1.92 10.70
C ARG A 76 7.78 -1.64 11.15
N SER A 77 6.82 -1.64 10.22
CA SER A 77 5.43 -1.26 10.51
C SER A 77 4.63 -2.28 11.31
N GLY A 78 5.16 -3.49 11.50
CA GLY A 78 4.43 -4.56 12.17
C GLY A 78 3.46 -5.31 11.25
N PHE A 79 3.44 -5.03 9.95
CA PHE A 79 2.59 -5.73 8.97
C PHE A 79 2.71 -7.26 9.09
N LEU A 80 3.94 -7.77 9.26
CA LEU A 80 4.24 -9.20 9.38
C LEU A 80 3.79 -9.83 10.71
N LYS A 81 3.37 -9.01 11.69
CA LYS A 81 2.81 -9.45 12.97
C LYS A 81 1.29 -9.65 12.90
N GLN A 82 0.64 -9.28 11.80
CA GLN A 82 -0.77 -9.58 11.59
C GLN A 82 -1.02 -11.10 11.58
N ASN A 83 -2.23 -11.48 11.96
CA ASN A 83 -2.68 -12.86 11.95
C ASN A 83 -2.97 -13.27 10.51
N PHE A 84 -2.07 -14.08 9.96
CA PHE A 84 -2.24 -14.76 8.68
C PHE A 84 -2.27 -16.26 8.93
N ASP A 85 -3.15 -16.94 8.21
CA ASP A 85 -3.22 -18.40 8.23
C ASP A 85 -2.36 -18.99 7.11
N PRO A 86 -1.70 -20.15 7.31
CA PRO A 86 -0.98 -20.81 6.23
C PRO A 86 -1.89 -21.08 5.02
N GLY A 87 -1.45 -20.65 3.83
CA GLY A 87 -2.24 -20.71 2.60
C GLY A 87 -2.88 -19.37 2.21
N ASP A 88 -2.92 -18.38 3.12
CA ASP A 88 -3.28 -17.01 2.78
C ASP A 88 -2.34 -16.42 1.72
N SER A 89 -2.80 -15.40 1.02
CA SER A 89 -1.97 -14.61 0.13
C SER A 89 -2.12 -13.11 0.34
N VAL A 90 -1.03 -12.39 0.09
CA VAL A 90 -0.97 -10.94 0.04
C VAL A 90 -0.78 -10.54 -1.42
N MET A 91 -1.59 -9.60 -1.90
CA MET A 91 -1.42 -9.00 -3.22
C MET A 91 -0.76 -7.63 -3.06
N ALA A 92 0.26 -7.32 -3.85
CA ALA A 92 1.00 -6.07 -3.68
C ALA A 92 1.52 -5.49 -5.01
N ASP A 93 2.05 -4.27 -4.95
CA ASP A 93 2.81 -3.72 -6.07
C ASP A 93 4.07 -4.54 -6.34
N LYS A 94 4.47 -4.59 -7.61
CA LYS A 94 5.72 -5.17 -8.09
C LYS A 94 6.96 -4.63 -7.35
N GLY A 95 6.91 -3.40 -6.84
CA GLY A 95 7.96 -2.81 -6.01
C GLY A 95 8.10 -3.42 -4.61
N LEU A 96 7.08 -4.09 -4.08
CA LEU A 96 7.06 -4.67 -2.73
C LEU A 96 7.53 -6.12 -2.73
N ARG A 97 8.86 -6.31 -2.87
CA ARG A 97 9.51 -7.63 -2.85
C ARG A 97 9.66 -8.15 -1.42
N ILE A 98 8.60 -8.78 -0.90
CA ILE A 98 8.52 -9.30 0.49
C ILE A 98 8.21 -10.80 0.57
N GLU A 99 8.37 -11.53 -0.54
CA GLU A 99 8.04 -12.96 -0.65
C GLU A 99 8.78 -13.81 0.39
N ASP A 100 10.09 -13.58 0.56
CA ASP A 100 10.92 -14.28 1.53
C ASP A 100 10.51 -14.04 2.99
N LEU A 101 9.83 -12.92 3.26
CA LEU A 101 9.30 -12.59 4.59
C LEU A 101 7.95 -13.30 4.82
N LEU A 102 7.11 -13.38 3.79
CA LEU A 102 5.78 -13.98 3.84
C LEU A 102 5.81 -15.51 3.83
N VAL A 103 6.73 -16.12 3.07
CA VAL A 103 6.89 -17.58 3.01
C VAL A 103 7.18 -18.18 4.39
N LYS A 104 7.88 -17.46 5.27
CA LYS A 104 8.14 -17.88 6.67
C LYS A 104 6.85 -18.02 7.50
N LYS A 105 5.75 -17.43 7.05
CA LYS A 105 4.42 -17.52 7.65
C LYS A 105 3.48 -18.44 6.87
N GLY A 106 3.96 -19.11 5.82
CA GLY A 106 3.10 -19.87 4.91
C GLY A 106 2.19 -19.00 4.03
N VAL A 107 2.54 -17.72 3.85
CA VAL A 107 1.75 -16.76 3.07
C VAL A 107 2.37 -16.54 1.70
N LEU A 108 1.54 -16.56 0.65
CA LEU A 108 1.97 -16.34 -0.74
C LEU A 108 1.97 -14.84 -1.09
N LEU A 109 2.88 -14.42 -1.98
CA LEU A 109 2.90 -13.06 -2.52
C LEU A 109 2.44 -13.03 -3.98
N ASN A 110 1.34 -12.34 -4.25
CA ASN A 110 0.81 -12.08 -5.58
C ASN A 110 1.25 -10.68 -6.04
N ILE A 111 2.26 -10.62 -6.92
CA ILE A 111 2.71 -9.38 -7.57
C ILE A 111 2.69 -9.53 -9.10
N PRO A 112 2.54 -8.43 -9.85
CA PRO A 112 2.67 -8.48 -11.30
C PRO A 112 4.05 -9.07 -11.71
N PRO A 113 4.10 -10.02 -12.67
CA PRO A 113 5.35 -10.66 -13.06
C PRO A 113 6.38 -9.68 -13.63
N PHE A 114 7.65 -10.02 -13.49
CA PHE A 114 8.74 -9.28 -14.11
C PHE A 114 8.86 -9.62 -15.60
N LEU A 115 9.15 -8.60 -16.41
CA LEU A 115 9.63 -8.80 -17.77
C LEU A 115 11.02 -9.44 -17.65
N LYS A 116 11.14 -10.69 -18.09
CA LYS A 116 12.42 -11.30 -18.43
C LYS A 116 12.44 -11.41 -19.96
N ASP A 117 13.51 -10.92 -20.58
CA ASP A 117 13.80 -11.04 -22.02
C ASP A 117 12.84 -10.32 -22.99
N GLY A 118 12.18 -9.24 -22.54
CA GLY A 118 11.49 -8.29 -23.43
C GLY A 118 10.19 -8.77 -24.08
N LYS A 119 9.71 -9.99 -23.81
CA LYS A 119 8.42 -10.51 -24.30
C LYS A 119 7.61 -11.12 -23.16
N PHE A 120 6.38 -10.65 -22.98
CA PHE A 120 5.39 -11.40 -22.20
C PHE A 120 4.85 -12.54 -23.05
N THR A 121 4.77 -13.74 -22.49
CA THR A 121 3.84 -14.75 -23.03
C THR A 121 2.41 -14.29 -22.73
N GLU A 122 1.43 -14.63 -23.56
CA GLU A 122 0.02 -14.22 -23.39
C GLU A 122 -0.49 -14.48 -21.97
N ARG A 123 -0.17 -15.65 -21.40
CA ARG A 123 -0.53 -16.01 -20.02
C ARG A 123 0.06 -15.07 -18.97
N LYS A 124 1.30 -14.62 -19.13
CA LYS A 124 1.93 -13.66 -18.19
C LYS A 124 1.35 -12.26 -18.37
N ALA A 125 1.01 -11.87 -19.59
CA ALA A 125 0.33 -10.60 -19.85
C ALA A 125 -1.05 -10.58 -19.20
N GLN A 126 -1.84 -11.65 -19.39
CA GLN A 126 -3.15 -11.79 -18.76
C GLN A 126 -3.06 -11.75 -17.23
N LYS A 127 -2.15 -12.51 -16.61
CA LYS A 127 -1.94 -12.46 -15.16
C LYS A 127 -1.52 -11.07 -14.65
N THR A 128 -0.71 -10.35 -15.43
CA THR A 128 -0.33 -8.96 -15.11
C THR A 128 -1.56 -8.07 -15.10
N GLN A 129 -2.40 -8.17 -16.13
CA GLN A 129 -3.62 -7.39 -16.27
C GLN A 129 -4.62 -7.70 -15.16
N GLU A 130 -4.81 -8.97 -14.80
CA GLU A 130 -5.69 -9.39 -13.70
C GLU A 130 -5.23 -8.83 -12.36
N ILE A 131 -3.95 -9.01 -12.00
CA ILE A 131 -3.42 -8.48 -10.73
C ILE A 131 -3.50 -6.95 -10.71
N ALA A 132 -3.18 -6.28 -11.82
CA ALA A 132 -3.29 -4.83 -11.92
C ALA A 132 -4.75 -4.35 -11.74
N ALA A 133 -5.72 -5.02 -12.35
CA ALA A 133 -7.13 -4.70 -12.21
C ALA A 133 -7.62 -4.86 -10.76
N LEU A 134 -7.24 -5.95 -10.09
CA LEU A 134 -7.63 -6.19 -8.69
C LEU A 134 -6.96 -5.20 -7.73
N ARG A 135 -5.75 -4.74 -8.04
CA ARG A 135 -5.06 -3.71 -7.25
C ARG A 135 -5.71 -2.34 -7.27
N ILE A 136 -6.60 -2.05 -8.23
CA ILE A 136 -7.36 -0.79 -8.25
C ILE A 136 -8.08 -0.57 -6.91
N HIS A 137 -8.49 -1.62 -6.21
CA HIS A 137 -9.15 -1.53 -4.90
C HIS A 137 -8.28 -0.82 -3.85
N VAL A 138 -7.01 -1.23 -3.70
CA VAL A 138 -6.11 -0.57 -2.74
C VAL A 138 -5.72 0.83 -3.20
N GLU A 139 -5.61 1.07 -4.51
CA GLU A 139 -5.31 2.39 -5.07
C GLU A 139 -6.46 3.39 -4.85
N GLN A 140 -7.70 2.97 -5.07
CA GLN A 140 -8.90 3.76 -4.77
C GLN A 140 -9.03 4.04 -3.28
N ARG A 141 -8.71 3.05 -2.42
CA ARG A 141 -8.68 3.26 -0.98
C ARG A 141 -7.62 4.29 -0.58
N ILE A 142 -6.39 4.16 -1.07
CA ILE A 142 -5.34 5.16 -0.87
C ILE A 142 -5.82 6.54 -1.32
N GLN A 143 -6.44 6.63 -2.51
CA GLN A 143 -6.96 7.89 -3.03
C GLN A 143 -7.98 8.52 -2.08
N ARG A 144 -8.92 7.75 -1.53
CA ARG A 144 -9.88 8.26 -0.52
C ARG A 144 -9.19 8.85 0.70
N ILE A 145 -8.13 8.20 1.18
CA ILE A 145 -7.36 8.68 2.33
C ILE A 145 -6.60 9.96 1.96
N THR A 146 -6.05 10.05 0.76
CA THR A 146 -5.26 11.22 0.34
C THR A 146 -6.08 12.39 -0.19
N THR A 147 -7.41 12.23 -0.35
CA THR A 147 -8.31 13.31 -0.85
C THR A 147 -8.80 14.24 0.28
N TYR A 148 -8.51 13.94 1.55
CA TYR A 148 -8.76 14.91 2.62
C TYR A 148 -7.91 16.16 2.40
N HIS A 149 -8.52 17.35 2.54
CA HIS A 149 -7.87 18.64 2.27
C HIS A 149 -6.58 18.89 3.06
N ILE A 150 -6.36 18.17 4.16
CA ILE A 150 -5.11 18.23 4.93
C ILE A 150 -3.89 17.73 4.13
N PHE A 151 -4.12 16.96 3.05
CA PHE A 151 -3.08 16.43 2.16
C PHE A 151 -3.02 17.15 0.80
N ASP A 152 -3.87 18.15 0.55
CA ASP A 152 -3.85 18.94 -0.71
C ASP A 152 -2.52 19.67 -0.90
N ARG A 153 -1.84 19.99 0.20
CA ARG A 153 -0.53 20.64 0.24
C ARG A 153 0.44 19.79 1.04
N SER A 154 1.73 20.12 0.92
CA SER A 154 2.77 19.54 1.76
C SER A 154 2.43 19.72 3.24
N ILE A 155 2.57 18.65 4.03
CA ILE A 155 2.44 18.72 5.48
C ILE A 155 3.51 19.69 6.03
N PRO A 156 3.12 20.77 6.71
CA PRO A 156 4.07 21.69 7.32
C PRO A 156 4.96 21.00 8.34
N ILE A 157 6.23 21.39 8.44
CA ILE A 157 7.16 20.82 9.44
C ILE A 157 6.65 20.99 10.87
N SER A 158 5.89 22.05 11.15
CA SER A 158 5.24 22.26 12.44
C SER A 158 4.18 21.19 12.79
N LEU A 159 3.59 20.54 11.77
CA LEU A 159 2.62 19.46 11.92
C LEU A 159 3.26 18.07 11.79
N ALA A 160 4.54 17.96 11.43
CA ALA A 160 5.24 16.68 11.32
C ALA A 160 5.12 15.79 12.59
N PRO A 161 5.16 16.33 13.83
CA PRO A 161 4.95 15.52 15.04
C PRO A 161 3.55 14.91 15.15
N LEU A 162 2.56 15.43 14.42
CA LEU A 162 1.17 14.97 14.39
C LEU A 162 0.84 14.15 13.14
N ALA A 163 1.80 13.97 12.22
CA ALA A 163 1.55 13.39 10.91
C ALA A 163 1.00 11.96 11.01
N ASN A 164 1.47 11.16 11.98
CA ASN A 164 0.98 9.80 12.22
C ASN A 164 -0.49 9.80 12.67
N GLN A 165 -0.87 10.69 13.60
CA GLN A 165 -2.27 10.78 14.07
C GLN A 165 -3.19 11.24 12.93
N ILE A 166 -2.76 12.24 12.16
CA ILE A 166 -3.50 12.74 10.99
C ILE A 166 -3.72 11.61 9.98
N TRP A 167 -2.64 10.93 9.61
CA TRP A 167 -2.66 9.82 8.65
C TRP A 167 -3.57 8.68 9.11
N GLY A 168 -3.42 8.21 10.34
CA GLY A 168 -4.24 7.15 10.90
C GLY A 168 -5.73 7.53 10.97
N LEU A 169 -6.04 8.76 11.38
CA LEU A 169 -7.41 9.25 11.45
C LEU A 169 -8.06 9.33 10.06
N CYS A 170 -7.39 9.91 9.07
CA CYS A 170 -7.90 9.97 7.70
C CYS A 170 -8.10 8.55 7.12
N ALA A 171 -7.19 7.63 7.42
CA ALA A 171 -7.31 6.23 7.02
C ALA A 171 -8.56 5.58 7.62
N MET A 172 -8.76 5.69 8.93
CA MET A 172 -9.92 5.14 9.63
C MET A 172 -11.23 5.77 9.17
N LEU A 173 -11.27 7.10 9.01
CA LEU A 173 -12.46 7.80 8.51
C LEU A 173 -12.84 7.37 7.10
N SER A 174 -11.87 6.99 6.26
CA SER A 174 -12.17 6.47 4.92
C SER A 174 -13.05 5.20 4.95
N ASN A 175 -12.95 4.37 6.01
CA ASN A 175 -13.80 3.18 6.17
C ASN A 175 -15.28 3.51 6.41
N LEU A 176 -15.58 4.72 6.90
CA LEU A 176 -16.95 5.16 7.17
C LEU A 176 -17.64 5.76 5.93
N GLN A 177 -16.90 5.91 4.84
CA GLN A 177 -17.47 6.37 3.56
C GLN A 177 -18.25 5.23 2.88
N PRO A 178 -19.21 5.54 1.99
CA PRO A 178 -19.96 4.53 1.24
C PRO A 178 -19.02 3.53 0.55
N PRO A 179 -19.40 2.24 0.39
CA PRO A 179 -18.56 1.23 -0.25
C PRO A 179 -18.01 1.69 -1.62
N LEU A 180 -16.75 1.36 -1.96
CA LEU A 180 -16.26 1.62 -3.34
C LEU A 180 -16.88 0.66 -4.35
N LEU A 181 -17.19 -0.56 -3.89
CA LEU A 181 -17.80 -1.59 -4.71
C LEU A 181 -19.30 -1.42 -4.68
N LYS A 182 -19.92 -1.36 -5.86
CA LYS A 182 -21.36 -1.51 -5.98
C LYS A 182 -21.67 -2.99 -5.77
N ASP A 183 -22.73 -3.27 -5.01
CA ASP A 183 -23.28 -4.61 -4.96
C ASP A 183 -23.73 -4.99 -6.38
N GLU A 184 -23.13 -6.03 -6.95
CA GLU A 184 -23.64 -6.65 -8.17
C GLU A 184 -24.93 -7.38 -7.79
N ASN A 185 -26.05 -6.66 -7.87
CA ASN A 185 -27.40 -7.23 -7.86
C ASN A 185 -27.71 -7.86 -9.22
#